data_AF-A0A8H5N0E4-F1
#
_entry.id   AF-A0A8H5N0E4-F1
#
_cell.length_a   1.000
_cell.length_b   1.000
_cell.length_c   1.000
_cell.angle_alpha   90.00
_cell.angle_beta   90.00
_cell.angle_gamma   90.00
#
_symmetry.space_group_name_H-M   'P 1'
#
loop_
_entity.id
_entity.type
_entity.pdbx_description
1 polymer ?
#
loop_
_entity_poly.entity_id
_entity_poly.type
_entity_poly.pdbx_seq_one_letter_code
_entity_poly.pdbx_strand_id
1 'polypeptide(L)'
;MPRGRRGCWTCRIRHRRCDESSPECKECSTRSITCHGYDLDPPAWMSNDQLLQEELRRIKVAVKENFRRVKTIQNRQLARSTAQAAQVSRTKATSRPQSEITGNPTQAGSSTTNTIFREAQYLVHYLDYIFPIQYAFYVDAPDQGGRGWLFFLLERNAPLRNAALTLSAFHQHTFSPYHTENQEDELLQYHTKALQELRHVVRHRDVGASADNIEEWLKFLAGGMFLISFEVFQGGTNNWQAHFNALVSVIQNLTSSDFDFDTSNPTSPDFDFQRGMNTAQKFILSNLVWIDVLAPLATGTAPRLPYHDWLNAGKIDMSRVMGCSNCIMIAIGDMMALDSEAITLDNEALRIAIDELEERIHNGIEAALDDGSTVCVILRD
;
A
#
# COMPACT_ATOMS: atom_id res chain seq x y z
N MET A 1 -0.26 22.57 27.49
CA MET A 1 -1.02 23.84 27.64
C MET A 1 -2.52 23.54 27.52
N PRO A 2 -3.39 24.13 28.36
CA PRO A 2 -4.81 23.80 28.41
C PRO A 2 -5.55 24.18 27.11
N ARG A 3 -6.48 23.33 26.68
CA ARG A 3 -7.24 23.45 25.43
C ARG A 3 -8.18 24.67 25.51
N GLY A 4 -7.92 25.70 24.70
CA GLY A 4 -8.75 26.91 24.67
C GLY A 4 -10.18 26.61 24.20
N ARG A 5 -11.19 27.14 24.90
CA ARG A 5 -12.63 27.07 24.56
C ARG A 5 -13.03 27.85 23.29
N ARG A 6 -12.06 28.40 22.54
CA ARG A 6 -12.29 29.41 21.49
C ARG A 6 -12.10 28.89 20.05
N GLY A 7 -11.95 27.59 19.84
CA GLY A 7 -11.86 27.02 18.49
C GLY A 7 -13.21 26.99 17.76
N CYS A 8 -13.17 26.96 16.42
CA CYS A 8 -14.37 26.87 15.60
C CYS A 8 -15.17 25.60 15.91
N TRP A 9 -16.48 25.62 15.64
CA TRP A 9 -17.38 24.50 15.92
C TRP A 9 -16.90 23.19 15.30
N THR A 10 -16.41 23.22 14.05
CA THR A 10 -15.84 22.07 13.35
C THR A 10 -14.60 21.49 14.06
N CYS A 11 -13.66 22.33 14.52
CA CYS A 11 -12.47 21.86 15.23
C CYS A 11 -12.78 21.29 16.61
N ARG A 12 -13.81 21.83 17.28
CA ARG A 12 -14.26 21.36 18.60
C ARG A 12 -14.76 19.93 18.55
N ILE A 13 -15.67 19.59 17.63
CA ILE A 13 -16.18 18.21 17.51
C ILE A 13 -15.13 17.22 16.99
N ARG A 14 -14.13 17.70 16.24
CA ARG A 14 -13.00 16.88 15.76
C ARG A 14 -11.89 16.72 16.80
N HIS A 15 -12.01 17.38 17.96
CA HIS A 15 -10.96 17.46 18.97
C HIS A 15 -9.58 17.90 18.41
N ARG A 16 -9.57 18.86 17.48
CA ARG A 16 -8.35 19.42 16.88
C ARG A 16 -8.07 20.82 17.39
N ARG A 17 -6.78 21.18 17.49
CA ARG A 17 -6.35 22.53 17.85
C ARG A 17 -6.72 23.48 16.72
N CYS A 18 -7.51 24.50 17.04
CA CYS A 18 -7.89 25.55 16.11
C CYS A 18 -6.89 26.71 16.21
N ASP A 19 -6.56 27.32 15.08
CA ASP A 19 -5.70 28.51 14.98
C ASP A 19 -6.49 29.83 15.04
N GLU A 20 -7.82 29.76 15.18
CA GLU A 20 -8.71 30.92 15.39
C GLU A 20 -8.65 31.97 14.24
N SER A 21 -8.18 31.59 13.04
CA SER A 21 -8.19 32.48 11.87
C SER A 21 -9.60 32.70 11.32
N SER A 22 -9.87 33.91 10.85
CA SER A 22 -11.15 34.34 10.25
C SER A 22 -10.93 34.72 8.78
N PRO A 23 -11.85 34.39 7.84
CA PRO A 23 -13.18 33.81 8.04
C PRO A 23 -13.21 32.29 8.29
N GLU A 24 -12.15 31.56 7.90
CA GLU A 24 -12.02 30.11 8.15
C GLU A 24 -10.69 29.80 8.84
N CYS A 25 -10.67 28.76 9.68
CA CYS A 25 -9.45 28.28 10.33
C CYS A 25 -8.55 27.53 9.33
N LYS A 26 -7.23 27.58 9.48
CA LYS A 26 -6.30 26.83 8.60
C LYS A 26 -6.52 25.33 8.69
N GLU A 27 -6.87 24.83 9.88
CA GLU A 27 -7.12 23.42 10.13
C GLU A 27 -8.29 22.88 9.28
N CYS A 28 -9.34 23.68 9.06
CA CYS A 28 -10.47 23.36 8.21
C CYS A 28 -10.20 23.62 6.73
N SER A 29 -9.68 24.80 6.39
CA SER A 29 -9.48 25.20 4.98
C SER A 29 -8.43 24.33 4.27
N THR A 30 -7.33 23.98 4.94
CA THR A 30 -6.28 23.10 4.38
C THR A 30 -6.81 21.67 4.19
N ARG A 31 -7.84 21.28 4.94
CA ARG A 31 -8.48 19.97 4.83
C ARG A 31 -9.72 19.97 3.93
N SER A 32 -10.04 21.10 3.31
CA SER A 32 -11.24 21.27 2.47
C SER A 32 -12.51 20.80 3.17
N ILE A 33 -12.62 21.08 4.48
CA ILE A 33 -13.83 20.80 5.27
C ILE A 33 -14.51 22.10 5.65
N THR A 34 -15.85 22.07 5.74
CA THR A 34 -16.65 23.24 6.11
C THR A 34 -16.30 23.75 7.51
N CYS A 35 -15.89 25.01 7.60
CA CYS A 35 -15.64 25.69 8.87
C CYS A 35 -16.94 26.37 9.34
N HIS A 36 -17.54 25.87 10.42
CA HIS A 36 -18.79 26.41 10.98
C HIS A 36 -18.60 27.65 11.86
N GLY A 37 -17.46 28.33 11.74
CA GLY A 37 -17.20 29.58 12.46
C GLY A 37 -17.04 29.46 13.97
N TYR A 38 -17.03 30.61 14.64
CA TYR A 38 -16.72 30.79 16.07
C TYR A 38 -17.90 31.38 16.87
N ASP A 39 -19.06 31.50 16.23
CA ASP A 39 -20.20 32.23 16.77
C ASP A 39 -20.72 31.61 18.06
N LEU A 40 -21.33 32.46 18.91
CA LEU A 40 -21.93 32.03 20.16
C LEU A 40 -23.13 31.11 19.94
N ASP A 41 -23.83 31.28 18.83
CA ASP A 41 -24.94 30.43 18.44
C ASP A 41 -24.41 29.11 17.87
N PRO A 42 -24.64 27.98 18.55
CA PRO A 42 -24.15 26.69 18.10
C PRO A 42 -24.94 26.21 16.88
N PRO A 43 -24.30 25.55 15.90
CA PRO A 43 -25.01 24.93 14.79
C PRO A 43 -26.06 23.93 15.26
N ALA A 44 -27.14 23.76 14.49
CA ALA A 44 -28.28 22.91 14.87
C ALA A 44 -27.89 21.46 15.23
N TRP A 45 -26.78 20.95 14.67
CA TRP A 45 -26.26 19.62 14.96
C TRP A 45 -25.62 19.48 16.35
N MET A 46 -25.32 20.54 17.08
CA MET A 46 -24.80 20.47 18.46
C MET A 46 -25.85 20.02 19.48
N SER A 47 -27.14 20.22 19.18
CA SER A 47 -28.25 19.90 20.09
C SER A 47 -28.97 18.60 19.72
N ASN A 48 -28.57 17.94 18.62
CA ASN A 48 -29.20 16.72 18.11
C ASN A 48 -28.13 15.69 17.71
N ASP A 49 -28.11 14.56 18.41
CA ASP A 49 -27.11 13.51 18.23
C ASP A 49 -27.12 12.90 16.81
N GLN A 50 -28.29 12.73 16.20
CA GLN A 50 -28.37 12.22 14.82
C GLN A 50 -27.73 13.18 13.81
N LEU A 51 -27.98 14.48 13.98
CA LEU A 51 -27.38 15.51 13.11
C LEU A 51 -25.88 15.66 13.37
N LEU A 52 -25.42 15.48 14.62
CA LEU A 52 -24.00 15.44 14.95
C LEU A 52 -23.29 14.28 14.25
N GLN A 53 -23.86 13.07 14.28
CA GLN A 53 -23.28 11.90 13.62
C GLN A 53 -23.20 12.08 12.10
N GLU A 54 -24.24 12.64 11.48
CA GLU A 54 -24.23 12.93 10.04
C GLU A 54 -23.16 13.96 9.68
N GLU A 55 -22.97 15.01 10.49
CA GLU A 55 -21.92 16.00 10.27
C GLU A 55 -20.51 15.42 10.46
N LEU A 56 -20.31 14.58 11.48
CA LEU A 56 -19.05 13.84 11.66
C LEU A 56 -18.76 12.91 10.47
N ARG A 57 -19.77 12.25 9.92
CA ARG A 57 -19.65 11.42 8.71
C ARG A 57 -19.23 12.26 7.50
N ARG A 58 -19.86 13.41 7.28
CA ARG A 58 -19.50 14.35 6.20
C ARG A 58 -18.06 14.83 6.31
N ILE A 59 -17.66 15.25 7.51
CA ILE A 59 -16.27 15.66 7.80
C ILE A 59 -15.31 14.50 7.52
N LYS A 60 -15.62 13.27 7.95
CA LYS A 60 -14.76 12.10 7.72
C LYS A 60 -14.56 11.82 6.22
N VAL A 61 -15.62 11.91 5.42
CA VAL A 61 -15.54 11.76 3.95
C VAL A 61 -14.68 12.86 3.35
N ALA A 62 -14.94 14.12 3.67
CA ALA A 62 -14.21 15.27 3.12
C ALA A 62 -12.71 15.24 3.49
N VAL A 63 -12.35 14.84 4.73
CA VAL A 63 -10.95 14.66 5.13
C VAL A 63 -10.28 13.55 4.30
N LYS A 64 -10.97 12.42 4.06
CA LYS A 64 -10.45 11.31 3.26
C LYS A 64 -10.24 11.71 1.80
N GLU A 65 -11.16 12.46 1.22
CA GLU A 65 -11.05 13.00 -0.13
C GLU A 65 -9.91 14.01 -0.25
N ASN A 66 -9.78 14.94 0.69
CA ASN A 66 -8.70 15.91 0.65
C ASN A 66 -7.33 15.24 0.84
N PHE A 67 -7.22 14.24 1.71
CA PHE A 67 -5.99 13.45 1.85
C PHE A 67 -5.60 12.79 0.52
N ARG A 68 -6.56 12.16 -0.17
CA ARG A 68 -6.34 11.57 -1.51
C ARG A 68 -5.90 12.63 -2.52
N ARG A 69 -6.60 13.78 -2.58
CA ARG A 69 -6.30 14.89 -3.49
C ARG A 69 -4.89 15.44 -3.29
N VAL A 70 -4.51 15.71 -2.04
CA VAL A 70 -3.18 16.22 -1.69
C VAL A 70 -2.10 15.21 -2.09
N LYS A 71 -2.32 13.92 -1.80
CA LYS A 71 -1.39 12.85 -2.19
C LYS A 71 -1.22 12.76 -3.71
N THR A 72 -2.31 12.86 -4.48
CA THR A 72 -2.24 12.90 -5.95
C THR A 72 -1.44 14.10 -6.46
N ILE A 73 -1.62 15.29 -5.87
CA ILE A 73 -0.88 16.50 -6.25
C ILE A 73 0.60 16.34 -5.94
N GLN A 74 0.95 15.84 -4.75
CA GLN A 74 2.34 15.59 -4.35
C GLN A 74 3.02 14.58 -5.29
N ASN A 75 2.36 13.46 -5.60
CA ASN A 75 2.90 12.46 -6.53
C ASN A 75 3.11 13.06 -7.93
N ARG A 76 2.19 13.89 -8.43
CA ARG A 76 2.34 14.58 -9.72
C ARG A 76 3.49 15.58 -9.71
N GLN A 77 3.72 16.30 -8.61
CA GLN A 77 4.84 17.22 -8.47
C GLN A 77 6.18 16.47 -8.47
N LEU A 78 6.26 15.36 -7.74
CA LEU A 78 7.43 14.49 -7.72
C LEU A 78 7.71 13.93 -9.13
N ALA A 79 6.70 13.38 -9.81
CA ALA A 79 6.83 12.87 -11.17
C ALA A 79 7.32 13.94 -12.17
N ARG A 80 6.81 15.19 -12.06
CA ARG A 80 7.29 16.31 -12.88
C ARG A 80 8.75 16.65 -12.62
N SER A 81 9.18 16.66 -11.36
CA SER A 81 10.58 16.93 -11.01
C SER A 81 11.52 15.86 -11.58
N THR A 82 11.13 14.58 -11.49
CA THR A 82 11.88 13.45 -12.04
C THR A 82 11.93 13.50 -13.56
N ALA A 83 10.82 13.82 -14.22
CA ALA A 83 10.76 13.96 -15.68
C ALA A 83 11.64 15.10 -16.20
N GLN A 84 11.67 16.24 -15.48
CA GLN A 84 12.56 17.36 -15.81
C GLN A 84 14.04 16.98 -15.67
N ALA A 85 14.41 16.25 -14.61
CA ALA A 85 15.78 15.74 -14.43
C ALA A 85 16.19 14.76 -15.55
N ALA A 86 15.27 13.89 -15.98
CA ALA A 86 15.50 12.96 -17.08
C ALA A 86 15.62 13.66 -18.44
N GLN A 87 14.84 14.72 -18.69
CA GLN A 87 14.92 15.50 -19.93
C GLN A 87 16.24 16.27 -20.06
N VAL A 88 16.74 16.87 -18.97
CA VAL A 88 18.06 17.53 -18.94
C VAL A 88 19.20 16.55 -19.22
N SER A 89 19.04 15.29 -18.82
CA SER A 89 20.00 14.22 -19.11
C SER A 89 19.95 13.77 -20.57
N ARG A 90 18.76 13.82 -21.19
CA ARG A 90 18.52 13.35 -22.57
C ARG A 90 18.90 14.39 -23.63
N THR A 91 18.72 15.69 -23.38
CA THR A 91 19.17 16.76 -24.28
C THR A 91 20.70 16.83 -24.43
N LYS A 92 21.44 16.20 -23.53
CA LYS A 92 22.90 16.05 -23.61
C LYS A 92 23.35 14.93 -24.57
N ALA A 93 22.44 14.06 -25.02
CA ALA A 93 22.76 12.84 -25.76
C ALA A 93 22.30 12.81 -27.24
N THR A 94 21.47 13.75 -27.69
CA THR A 94 20.83 13.67 -29.02
C THR A 94 21.38 14.70 -30.01
N SER A 95 22.50 14.37 -30.65
CA SER A 95 22.92 14.97 -31.93
C SER A 95 23.17 13.88 -32.97
N ARG A 96 22.09 13.28 -33.51
CA ARG A 96 22.14 12.54 -34.77
C ARG A 96 20.74 12.45 -35.41
N PRO A 97 20.58 12.61 -36.75
CA PRO A 97 19.26 12.70 -37.37
C PRO A 97 18.72 11.32 -37.77
N GLN A 98 17.41 11.12 -37.61
CA GLN A 98 16.64 9.97 -38.11
C GLN A 98 15.84 10.36 -39.36
N SER A 99 15.89 9.49 -40.37
CA SER A 99 15.14 9.58 -41.63
C SER A 99 13.74 8.98 -41.49
N GLU A 100 12.75 9.67 -42.06
CA GLU A 100 11.33 9.30 -42.13
C GLU A 100 11.07 8.15 -43.11
N ILE A 101 10.18 7.22 -42.75
CA ILE A 101 9.46 6.39 -43.71
C ILE A 101 7.98 6.44 -43.39
N THR A 102 7.22 6.97 -44.35
CA THR A 102 5.77 7.09 -44.38
C THR A 102 5.14 5.77 -44.82
N GLY A 103 4.08 5.32 -44.13
CA GLY A 103 3.25 4.21 -44.56
C GLY A 103 1.96 4.13 -43.75
N ASN A 104 0.82 4.44 -44.37
CA ASN A 104 -0.52 4.32 -43.77
C ASN A 104 -0.92 2.85 -43.56
N PRO A 105 -1.45 2.44 -42.39
CA PRO A 105 -2.12 1.15 -42.25
C PRO A 105 -3.65 1.28 -42.11
N THR A 106 -4.29 0.50 -42.95
CA THR A 106 -5.63 -0.08 -43.01
C THR A 106 -6.35 -0.30 -41.66
N GLN A 107 -7.67 -0.06 -41.64
CA GLN A 107 -8.58 -0.02 -40.46
C GLN A 107 -8.60 -1.25 -39.52
N ALA A 108 -8.09 -2.43 -39.91
CA ALA A 108 -7.96 -3.58 -39.00
C ALA A 108 -6.90 -3.36 -37.91
N GLY A 109 -5.87 -2.56 -38.18
CA GLY A 109 -4.86 -2.18 -37.20
C GLY A 109 -5.37 -1.18 -36.15
N SER A 110 -6.43 -0.43 -36.45
CA SER A 110 -6.99 0.60 -35.56
C SER A 110 -7.59 0.00 -34.28
N SER A 111 -8.33 -1.10 -34.40
CA SER A 111 -8.96 -1.76 -33.24
C SER A 111 -7.91 -2.32 -32.26
N THR A 112 -6.91 -3.06 -32.76
CA THR A 112 -5.83 -3.60 -31.93
C THR A 112 -4.97 -2.50 -31.30
N THR A 113 -4.69 -1.43 -32.06
CA THR A 113 -3.93 -0.28 -31.53
C THR A 113 -4.69 0.43 -30.41
N ASN A 114 -6.01 0.59 -30.55
CA ASN A 114 -6.85 1.17 -29.51
C ASN A 114 -6.88 0.29 -28.24
N THR A 115 -6.95 -1.04 -28.38
CA THR A 115 -6.87 -1.95 -27.21
C THR A 115 -5.53 -1.85 -26.50
N ILE A 116 -4.41 -1.89 -27.24
CA ILE A 116 -3.06 -1.76 -26.66
C ILE A 116 -2.92 -0.42 -25.94
N PHE A 117 -3.37 0.67 -26.57
CA PHE A 117 -3.33 1.99 -25.95
C PHE A 117 -4.19 2.04 -24.67
N ARG A 118 -5.38 1.43 -24.68
CA ARG A 118 -6.26 1.39 -23.51
C ARG A 118 -5.68 0.55 -22.37
N GLU A 119 -5.07 -0.59 -22.67
CA GLU A 119 -4.33 -1.37 -21.66
C GLU A 119 -3.19 -0.58 -21.06
N ALA A 120 -2.42 0.16 -21.87
CA ALA A 120 -1.37 1.04 -21.38
C ALA A 120 -1.93 2.16 -20.49
N GLN A 121 -3.07 2.77 -20.85
CA GLN A 121 -3.75 3.77 -20.02
C GLN A 121 -4.15 3.19 -18.65
N TYR A 122 -4.70 1.97 -18.62
CA TYR A 122 -5.05 1.30 -17.38
C TYR A 122 -3.82 0.90 -16.56
N LEU A 123 -2.73 0.46 -17.17
CA LEU A 123 -1.48 0.17 -16.45
C LEU A 123 -0.90 1.43 -15.78
N VAL A 124 -0.86 2.55 -16.51
CA VAL A 124 -0.45 3.83 -15.93
C VAL A 124 -1.41 4.25 -14.82
N HIS A 125 -2.72 4.07 -15.02
CA HIS A 125 -3.73 4.37 -14.00
C HIS A 125 -3.55 3.53 -12.73
N TYR A 126 -3.24 2.25 -12.88
CA TYR A 126 -2.93 1.36 -11.76
C TYR A 126 -1.74 1.91 -10.96
N LEU A 127 -0.63 2.22 -11.64
CA LEU A 127 0.58 2.71 -10.99
C LEU A 127 0.41 4.08 -10.34
N ASP A 128 -0.35 4.99 -10.95
CA ASP A 128 -0.46 6.37 -10.47
C ASP A 128 -1.55 6.58 -9.40
N TYR A 129 -2.64 5.80 -9.46
CA TYR A 129 -3.81 6.01 -8.62
C TYR A 129 -4.09 4.83 -7.70
N ILE A 130 -4.10 3.60 -8.21
CA ILE A 130 -4.51 2.42 -7.42
C ILE A 130 -3.41 1.98 -6.47
N PHE A 131 -2.18 1.82 -6.97
CA PHE A 131 -1.05 1.38 -6.16
C PHE A 131 -0.81 2.30 -4.95
N PRO A 132 -0.83 3.66 -5.07
CA PRO A 132 -0.72 4.53 -3.90
C PRO A 132 -1.92 4.50 -2.94
N ILE A 133 -3.08 4.00 -3.38
CA ILE A 133 -4.24 3.75 -2.51
C ILE A 133 -4.06 2.42 -1.76
N GLN A 134 -3.62 1.36 -2.45
CA GLN A 134 -3.31 0.05 -1.87
C GLN A 134 -2.20 0.14 -0.82
N TYR A 135 -1.13 0.86 -1.16
CA TYR A 135 0.10 0.94 -0.37
C TYR A 135 0.33 2.38 0.05
N ALA A 136 -0.51 2.82 1.00
CA ALA A 136 -0.63 4.22 1.36
C ALA A 136 0.66 4.85 1.92
N PHE A 137 1.54 4.03 2.50
CA PHE A 137 2.78 4.46 3.15
C PHE A 137 4.03 4.05 2.37
N TYR A 138 3.89 3.45 1.19
CA TYR A 138 5.03 3.02 0.40
C TYR A 138 5.87 4.23 -0.06
N VAL A 139 7.17 4.16 0.22
CA VAL A 139 8.17 5.15 -0.19
C VAL A 139 9.08 4.54 -1.26
N ASP A 140 8.94 5.08 -2.48
CA ASP A 140 9.71 4.61 -3.63
C ASP A 140 11.22 4.86 -3.47
N ALA A 141 12.03 3.99 -4.08
CA ALA A 141 13.50 4.06 -4.07
C ALA A 141 14.03 4.15 -5.51
N PRO A 142 13.97 5.31 -6.20
CA PRO A 142 14.34 5.41 -7.61
C PRO A 142 15.79 4.97 -7.89
N ASP A 143 16.69 5.22 -6.95
CA ASP A 143 18.10 4.80 -6.98
C ASP A 143 18.28 3.27 -6.92
N GLN A 144 17.27 2.55 -6.41
CA GLN A 144 17.24 1.09 -6.33
C GLN A 144 16.38 0.46 -7.45
N GLY A 145 15.95 1.25 -8.44
CA GLY A 145 15.10 0.79 -9.54
C GLY A 145 13.61 1.11 -9.36
N GLY A 146 13.23 1.72 -8.23
CA GLY A 146 11.89 2.17 -7.91
C GLY A 146 10.82 1.08 -8.08
N ARG A 147 9.65 1.45 -8.61
CA ARG A 147 8.56 0.51 -8.96
C ARG A 147 8.74 -0.18 -10.32
N GLY A 148 9.93 -0.16 -10.90
CA GLY A 148 10.21 -0.81 -12.20
C GLY A 148 9.93 -2.32 -12.17
N TRP A 149 10.21 -2.97 -11.03
CA TRP A 149 9.91 -4.38 -10.81
C TRP A 149 8.42 -4.70 -10.94
N LEU A 150 7.54 -3.81 -10.49
CA LEU A 150 6.09 -4.01 -10.54
C LEU A 150 5.61 -3.97 -11.99
N PHE A 151 6.03 -2.95 -12.73
CA PHE A 151 5.72 -2.83 -14.15
C PHE A 151 6.25 -4.04 -14.93
N PHE A 152 7.48 -4.49 -14.65
CA PHE A 152 8.07 -5.68 -15.25
C PHE A 152 7.22 -6.95 -15.02
N LEU A 153 6.75 -7.18 -13.79
CA LEU A 153 5.89 -8.32 -13.47
C LEU A 153 4.53 -8.24 -14.18
N LEU A 154 3.92 -7.05 -14.27
CA LEU A 154 2.66 -6.83 -14.99
C LEU A 154 2.81 -7.06 -16.49
N GLU A 155 3.90 -6.62 -17.10
CA GLU A 155 4.14 -6.85 -18.53
C GLU A 155 4.35 -8.34 -18.85
N ARG A 156 5.11 -9.05 -18.02
CA ARG A 156 5.50 -10.45 -18.27
C ARG A 156 4.49 -11.50 -17.79
N ASN A 157 3.52 -11.13 -16.97
CA ASN A 157 2.52 -12.05 -16.46
C ASN A 157 1.11 -11.55 -16.79
N ALA A 158 0.47 -12.21 -17.77
CA ALA A 158 -0.89 -11.87 -18.19
C ALA A 158 -1.92 -11.90 -17.04
N PRO A 159 -1.92 -12.89 -16.12
CA PRO A 159 -2.79 -12.86 -14.94
C PRO A 159 -2.62 -11.59 -14.09
N LEU A 160 -1.40 -11.21 -13.73
CA LEU A 160 -1.12 -10.00 -12.95
C LEU A 160 -1.52 -8.74 -13.72
N ARG A 161 -1.25 -8.69 -15.03
CA ARG A 161 -1.68 -7.58 -15.90
C ARG A 161 -3.19 -7.41 -15.84
N ASN A 162 -3.94 -8.46 -16.13
CA ASN A 162 -5.41 -8.42 -16.14
C ASN A 162 -5.96 -8.00 -14.78
N ALA A 163 -5.30 -8.38 -13.69
CA ALA A 163 -5.68 -7.94 -12.35
C ALA A 163 -5.51 -6.44 -12.15
N ALA A 164 -4.36 -5.87 -12.54
CA ALA A 164 -4.11 -4.44 -12.50
C ALA A 164 -5.06 -3.65 -13.42
N LEU A 165 -5.35 -4.18 -14.62
CA LEU A 165 -6.31 -3.61 -15.55
C LEU A 165 -7.73 -3.60 -14.96
N THR A 166 -8.16 -4.70 -14.34
CA THR A 166 -9.47 -4.81 -13.69
C THR A 166 -9.63 -3.78 -12.59
N LEU A 167 -8.64 -3.65 -11.69
CA LEU A 167 -8.70 -2.66 -10.60
C LEU A 167 -8.75 -1.23 -11.14
N SER A 168 -8.07 -0.96 -12.25
CA SER A 168 -8.07 0.34 -12.90
C SER A 168 -9.41 0.65 -13.55
N ALA A 169 -9.96 -0.29 -14.32
CA ALA A 169 -11.28 -0.18 -14.92
C ALA A 169 -12.36 -0.01 -13.84
N PHE A 170 -12.31 -0.81 -12.76
CA PHE A 170 -13.23 -0.70 -11.63
C PHE A 170 -13.17 0.68 -10.98
N HIS A 171 -11.98 1.17 -10.67
CA HIS A 171 -11.81 2.49 -10.08
C HIS A 171 -12.26 3.60 -11.03
N GLN A 172 -11.96 3.53 -12.33
CA GLN A 172 -12.47 4.53 -13.26
C GLN A 172 -14.00 4.49 -13.35
N HIS A 173 -14.59 3.30 -13.33
CA HIS A 173 -16.03 3.10 -13.31
C HIS A 173 -16.66 3.72 -12.06
N THR A 174 -16.17 3.42 -10.86
CA THR A 174 -16.74 3.97 -9.60
C THR A 174 -16.70 5.50 -9.53
N PHE A 175 -15.77 6.16 -10.22
CA PHE A 175 -15.58 7.61 -10.16
C PHE A 175 -16.04 8.36 -11.44
N SER A 176 -16.47 7.64 -12.48
CA SER A 176 -17.00 8.25 -13.70
C SER A 176 -18.49 8.58 -13.51
N PRO A 177 -18.95 9.81 -13.78
CA PRO A 177 -20.38 10.15 -13.77
C PRO A 177 -21.13 9.66 -15.02
N TYR A 178 -20.42 9.06 -15.98
CA TYR A 178 -20.97 8.52 -17.22
C TYR A 178 -20.56 7.05 -17.36
N HIS A 179 -21.55 6.17 -17.49
CA HIS A 179 -21.36 4.74 -17.70
C HIS A 179 -21.89 4.36 -19.08
N THR A 180 -21.08 3.66 -19.87
CA THR A 180 -21.52 3.04 -21.14
C THR A 180 -21.56 1.52 -20.97
N GLU A 181 -22.52 0.83 -21.58
CA GLU A 181 -22.62 -0.66 -21.55
C GLU A 181 -21.28 -1.34 -21.91
N ASN A 182 -20.54 -0.79 -22.88
CA ASN A 182 -19.22 -1.28 -23.27
C ASN A 182 -18.16 -1.27 -22.14
N GLN A 183 -18.29 -0.39 -21.13
CA GLN A 183 -17.36 -0.34 -19.98
C GLN A 183 -17.70 -1.38 -18.92
N GLU A 184 -18.99 -1.71 -18.76
CA GLU A 184 -19.44 -2.76 -17.84
C GLU A 184 -19.03 -4.15 -18.35
N ASP A 185 -19.23 -4.39 -19.66
CA ASP A 185 -18.79 -5.64 -20.31
C ASP A 185 -17.26 -5.81 -20.25
N GLU A 186 -16.51 -4.72 -20.48
CA GLU A 186 -15.04 -4.72 -20.40
C GLU A 186 -14.56 -5.02 -18.97
N LEU A 187 -15.20 -4.40 -17.96
CA LEU A 187 -14.90 -4.68 -16.55
C LEU A 187 -15.17 -6.14 -16.19
N LEU A 188 -16.32 -6.68 -16.59
CA LEU A 188 -16.70 -8.08 -16.34
C LEU A 188 -15.73 -9.05 -17.01
N GLN A 189 -15.29 -8.74 -18.24
CA GLN A 189 -14.34 -9.54 -18.99
C GLN A 189 -12.97 -9.59 -18.30
N TYR A 190 -12.39 -8.43 -17.95
CA TYR A 190 -11.11 -8.38 -17.26
C TYR A 190 -11.19 -9.04 -15.88
N HIS A 191 -12.27 -8.79 -15.13
CA HIS A 191 -12.46 -9.35 -13.80
C HIS A 191 -12.55 -10.88 -13.82
N THR A 192 -13.39 -11.44 -14.69
CA THR A 192 -13.56 -12.90 -14.81
C THR A 192 -12.25 -13.55 -15.21
N LYS A 193 -11.54 -12.99 -16.20
CA LYS A 193 -10.25 -13.50 -16.68
C LYS A 193 -9.18 -13.43 -15.60
N ALA A 194 -9.05 -12.28 -14.91
CA ALA A 194 -8.05 -12.11 -13.84
C ALA A 194 -8.27 -13.11 -12.70
N LEU A 195 -9.51 -13.27 -12.22
CA LEU A 195 -9.83 -14.19 -11.13
C LEU A 195 -9.57 -15.65 -11.50
N GLN A 196 -9.98 -16.08 -12.69
CA GLN A 196 -9.77 -17.46 -13.15
C GLN A 196 -8.29 -17.80 -13.25
N GLU A 197 -7.52 -16.94 -13.90
CA GLU A 197 -6.09 -17.14 -14.13
C GLU A 197 -5.28 -17.06 -12.83
N LEU A 198 -5.55 -16.08 -11.97
CA LEU A 198 -4.86 -15.97 -10.68
C LEU A 198 -5.16 -17.16 -9.77
N ARG A 199 -6.42 -17.64 -9.73
CA ARG A 199 -6.77 -18.84 -8.97
C ARG A 199 -6.11 -20.09 -9.56
N HIS A 200 -5.95 -20.16 -10.87
CA HIS A 200 -5.23 -21.26 -11.52
C HIS A 200 -3.75 -21.27 -11.10
N VAL A 201 -3.07 -20.13 -11.17
CA VAL A 201 -1.67 -19.95 -10.74
C VAL A 201 -1.48 -20.32 -9.26
N VAL A 202 -2.43 -19.93 -8.40
CA VAL A 202 -2.34 -20.26 -6.96
C VAL A 202 -2.58 -21.75 -6.69
N ARG A 203 -3.42 -22.43 -7.49
CA ARG A 203 -3.77 -23.85 -7.29
C ARG A 203 -2.80 -24.85 -7.91
N HIS A 204 -2.17 -24.52 -9.03
CA HIS A 204 -1.35 -25.44 -9.83
C HIS A 204 0.15 -25.29 -9.60
N ARG A 205 0.55 -24.71 -8.46
CA ARG A 205 1.96 -24.66 -8.09
C ARG A 205 2.40 -26.07 -7.65
N ASP A 206 3.31 -26.66 -8.41
CA ASP A 206 4.06 -27.82 -7.96
C ASP A 206 4.71 -27.48 -6.62
N VAL A 207 4.45 -28.31 -5.62
CA VAL A 207 4.89 -28.18 -4.21
C VAL A 207 6.43 -28.16 -4.07
N GLY A 208 7.18 -28.26 -5.18
CA GLY A 208 8.64 -28.26 -5.25
C GLY A 208 9.30 -27.09 -5.99
N ALA A 209 8.57 -26.03 -6.40
CA ALA A 209 9.23 -24.84 -6.96
C ALA A 209 9.99 -24.10 -5.85
N SER A 210 11.26 -24.49 -5.67
CA SER A 210 12.25 -23.84 -4.82
C SER A 210 12.34 -22.33 -5.12
N ALA A 211 12.91 -21.56 -4.20
CA ALA A 211 13.30 -20.15 -4.41
C ALA A 211 14.25 -19.96 -5.63
N ASP A 212 14.72 -21.05 -6.24
CA ASP A 212 15.59 -21.12 -7.42
C ASP A 212 15.06 -20.33 -8.63
N ASN A 213 13.74 -20.09 -8.75
CA ASN A 213 13.18 -19.15 -9.74
C ASN A 213 12.39 -18.03 -9.05
N ILE A 214 13.12 -16.99 -8.65
CA ILE A 214 12.58 -15.81 -7.97
C ILE A 214 11.46 -15.13 -8.76
N GLU A 215 11.51 -15.09 -10.09
CA GLU A 215 10.47 -14.44 -10.91
C GLU A 215 9.12 -15.17 -10.77
N GLU A 216 9.10 -16.49 -10.91
CA GLU A 216 7.87 -17.30 -10.77
C GLU A 216 7.34 -17.31 -9.35
N TRP A 217 8.23 -17.35 -8.35
CA TRP A 217 7.83 -17.25 -6.95
C TRP A 217 7.20 -15.88 -6.63
N LEU A 218 7.78 -14.79 -7.11
CA LEU A 218 7.22 -13.44 -6.95
C LEU A 218 5.89 -13.27 -7.70
N LYS A 219 5.75 -13.86 -8.91
CA LYS A 219 4.47 -13.86 -9.64
C LYS A 219 3.36 -14.51 -8.84
N PHE A 220 3.64 -15.66 -8.22
CA PHE A 220 2.67 -16.36 -7.36
C PHE A 220 2.26 -15.50 -6.16
N LEU A 221 3.22 -14.95 -5.41
CA LEU A 221 2.92 -14.12 -4.24
C LEU A 221 2.17 -12.85 -4.62
N ALA A 222 2.61 -12.14 -5.66
CA ALA A 222 1.92 -10.96 -6.18
C ALA A 222 0.49 -11.31 -6.61
N GLY A 223 0.29 -12.47 -7.23
CA GLY A 223 -1.03 -12.94 -7.66
C GLY A 223 -1.99 -13.13 -6.49
N GLY A 224 -1.53 -13.76 -5.40
CA GLY A 224 -2.32 -13.86 -4.17
C GLY A 224 -2.59 -12.50 -3.52
N MET A 225 -1.63 -11.56 -3.56
CA MET A 225 -1.83 -10.19 -3.08
C MET A 225 -2.89 -9.42 -3.87
N PHE A 226 -2.97 -9.62 -5.19
CA PHE A 226 -4.06 -9.08 -6.01
C PHE A 226 -5.41 -9.70 -5.65
N LEU A 227 -5.47 -11.02 -5.42
CA LEU A 227 -6.70 -11.69 -4.96
C LEU A 227 -7.20 -11.14 -3.62
N ILE A 228 -6.31 -11.01 -2.63
CA ILE A 228 -6.63 -10.38 -1.35
C ILE A 228 -7.14 -8.95 -1.57
N SER A 229 -6.47 -8.18 -2.41
CA SER A 229 -6.86 -6.80 -2.72
C SER A 229 -8.25 -6.70 -3.36
N PHE A 230 -8.61 -7.63 -4.25
CA PHE A 230 -9.94 -7.67 -4.86
C PHE A 230 -11.04 -7.87 -3.81
N GLU A 231 -10.87 -8.87 -2.94
CA GLU A 231 -11.84 -9.16 -1.89
C GLU A 231 -11.99 -7.95 -0.95
N VAL A 232 -10.88 -7.33 -0.54
CA VAL A 232 -10.89 -6.16 0.35
C VAL A 232 -11.51 -4.92 -0.32
N PHE A 233 -11.21 -4.64 -1.59
CA PHE A 233 -11.76 -3.47 -2.27
C PHE A 233 -13.25 -3.57 -2.61
N GLN A 234 -13.78 -4.78 -2.75
CA GLN A 234 -15.22 -4.99 -2.90
C GLN A 234 -15.96 -4.90 -1.56
N GLY A 235 -15.27 -4.59 -0.45
CA GLY A 235 -15.85 -4.56 0.88
C GLY A 235 -16.07 -5.96 1.46
N GLY A 236 -15.37 -6.97 0.93
CA GLY A 236 -15.42 -8.33 1.42
C GLY A 236 -14.95 -8.40 2.88
N THR A 237 -15.81 -8.93 3.74
CA THR A 237 -15.50 -9.21 5.16
C THR A 237 -14.96 -10.62 5.36
N ASN A 238 -15.23 -11.51 4.41
CA ASN A 238 -14.84 -12.91 4.39
C ASN A 238 -14.24 -13.22 3.00
N ASN A 239 -13.47 -14.31 2.88
CA ASN A 239 -12.86 -14.86 1.64
C ASN A 239 -11.41 -14.46 1.36
N TRP A 240 -10.93 -13.32 1.86
CA TRP A 240 -9.51 -12.95 1.74
C TRP A 240 -8.59 -13.94 2.48
N GLN A 241 -9.08 -14.55 3.57
CA GLN A 241 -8.31 -15.48 4.39
C GLN A 241 -7.86 -16.72 3.60
N ALA A 242 -8.67 -17.24 2.68
CA ALA A 242 -8.31 -18.42 1.90
C ALA A 242 -7.09 -18.15 1.00
N HIS A 243 -7.06 -16.96 0.38
CA HIS A 243 -5.92 -16.51 -0.43
C HIS A 243 -4.69 -16.28 0.44
N PHE A 244 -4.87 -15.60 1.57
CA PHE A 244 -3.78 -15.37 2.52
C PHE A 244 -3.18 -16.67 3.09
N ASN A 245 -4.02 -17.64 3.45
CA ASN A 245 -3.58 -18.94 3.96
C ASN A 245 -2.74 -19.71 2.94
N ALA A 246 -3.09 -19.64 1.65
CA ALA A 246 -2.31 -20.26 0.59
C ALA A 246 -0.92 -19.61 0.39
N LEU A 247 -0.81 -18.30 0.67
CA LEU A 247 0.48 -17.61 0.63
C LEU A 247 1.34 -17.97 1.84
N VAL A 248 0.75 -17.92 3.04
CA VAL A 248 1.44 -18.26 4.30
C VAL A 248 1.96 -19.70 4.27
N SER A 249 1.18 -20.67 3.77
CA SER A 249 1.63 -22.07 3.70
C SER A 249 2.89 -22.28 2.86
N VAL A 250 3.20 -21.35 1.94
CA VAL A 250 4.40 -21.40 1.10
C VAL A 250 5.62 -20.76 1.79
N ILE A 251 5.40 -19.73 2.62
CA ILE A 251 6.51 -18.89 3.13
C ILE A 251 6.78 -19.06 4.62
N GLN A 252 5.87 -19.65 5.41
CA GLN A 252 5.99 -19.76 6.87
C GLN A 252 7.23 -20.53 7.35
N ASN A 253 7.78 -21.42 6.52
CA ASN A 253 8.97 -22.21 6.86
C ASN A 253 10.28 -21.56 6.40
N LEU A 254 10.23 -20.37 5.78
CA LEU A 254 11.42 -19.66 5.33
C LEU A 254 12.06 -18.91 6.49
N THR A 255 13.39 -18.98 6.54
CA THR A 255 14.24 -18.29 7.51
C THR A 255 14.80 -16.99 6.92
N SER A 256 15.31 -16.10 7.77
CA SER A 256 15.96 -14.85 7.30
C SER A 256 17.21 -15.08 6.46
N SER A 257 17.83 -16.26 6.55
CA SER A 257 18.96 -16.69 5.70
C SER A 257 18.55 -17.08 4.28
N ASP A 258 17.30 -17.52 4.07
CA ASP A 258 16.80 -17.89 2.73
C ASP A 258 16.61 -16.66 1.83
N PHE A 259 16.64 -15.46 2.40
CA PHE A 259 16.58 -14.20 1.68
C PHE A 259 17.97 -13.59 1.54
N ASP A 260 18.54 -13.71 0.35
CA ASP A 260 19.82 -13.09 0.02
C ASP A 260 19.60 -11.84 -0.86
N PHE A 261 19.41 -10.71 -0.20
CA PHE A 261 19.11 -9.45 -0.90
C PHE A 261 20.36 -8.70 -1.39
N ASP A 262 21.54 -9.03 -0.89
CA ASP A 262 22.74 -8.21 -1.00
C ASP A 262 23.80 -8.79 -1.96
N THR A 263 23.60 -10.00 -2.48
CA THR A 263 24.57 -10.73 -3.32
C THR A 263 24.67 -10.30 -4.77
N SER A 264 24.01 -9.22 -5.19
CA SER A 264 24.08 -8.81 -6.59
C SER A 264 25.46 -8.19 -6.90
N ASN A 265 26.33 -8.99 -7.54
CA ASN A 265 27.62 -8.53 -8.02
C ASN A 265 27.42 -7.43 -9.09
N PRO A 266 27.93 -6.19 -8.91
CA PRO A 266 27.77 -5.11 -9.87
C PRO A 266 28.30 -5.41 -11.28
N THR A 267 29.19 -6.40 -11.41
CA THR A 267 29.72 -6.82 -12.72
C THR A 267 28.88 -7.91 -13.40
N SER A 268 27.81 -8.40 -12.75
CA SER A 268 26.91 -9.39 -13.32
C SER A 268 26.09 -8.78 -14.46
N PRO A 269 25.90 -9.47 -15.60
CA PRO A 269 25.00 -9.01 -16.65
C PRO A 269 23.55 -8.90 -16.19
N ASP A 270 23.15 -9.65 -15.15
CA ASP A 270 21.78 -9.68 -14.61
C ASP A 270 21.59 -8.75 -13.39
N PHE A 271 22.55 -7.86 -13.13
CA PHE A 271 22.56 -7.02 -11.92
C PHE A 271 21.27 -6.21 -11.73
N ASP A 272 20.80 -5.52 -12.78
CA ASP A 272 19.60 -4.68 -12.70
C ASP A 272 18.33 -5.53 -12.48
N PHE A 273 18.26 -6.71 -13.11
CA PHE A 273 17.17 -7.65 -12.93
C PHE A 273 17.14 -8.18 -11.49
N GLN A 274 18.26 -8.67 -10.97
CA GLN A 274 18.36 -9.17 -9.59
C GLN A 274 18.03 -8.08 -8.57
N ARG A 275 18.55 -6.87 -8.75
CA ARG A 275 18.21 -5.71 -7.91
C ARG A 275 16.70 -5.45 -7.88
N GLY A 276 16.06 -5.47 -9.05
CA GLY A 276 14.61 -5.31 -9.17
C GLY A 276 13.82 -6.42 -8.47
N MET A 277 14.23 -7.67 -8.66
CA MET A 277 13.58 -8.83 -8.02
C MET A 277 13.77 -8.82 -6.50
N ASN A 278 14.94 -8.43 -5.99
CA ASN A 278 15.18 -8.28 -4.56
C ASN A 278 14.28 -7.18 -3.95
N THR A 279 14.09 -6.07 -4.67
CA THR A 279 13.17 -5.00 -4.26
C THR A 279 11.73 -5.49 -4.22
N ALA A 280 11.29 -6.22 -5.25
CA ALA A 280 9.96 -6.84 -5.29
C ALA A 280 9.76 -7.83 -4.13
N GLN A 281 10.75 -8.68 -3.86
CA GLN A 281 10.71 -9.64 -2.76
C GLN A 281 10.58 -8.95 -1.41
N LYS A 282 11.42 -7.94 -1.12
CA LYS A 282 11.31 -7.13 0.10
C LYS A 282 9.91 -6.53 0.24
N PHE A 283 9.40 -5.91 -0.81
CA PHE A 283 8.07 -5.30 -0.80
C PHE A 283 6.95 -6.31 -0.53
N ILE A 284 6.93 -7.43 -1.26
CA ILE A 284 5.87 -8.45 -1.14
C ILE A 284 5.92 -9.11 0.24
N LEU A 285 7.10 -9.50 0.73
CA LEU A 285 7.26 -10.10 2.05
C LEU A 285 6.86 -9.14 3.16
N SER A 286 7.24 -7.85 3.07
CA SER A 286 6.80 -6.82 4.02
C SER A 286 5.28 -6.74 4.10
N ASN A 287 4.60 -6.76 2.95
CA ASN A 287 3.14 -6.71 2.90
C ASN A 287 2.50 -7.97 3.48
N LEU A 288 3.10 -9.15 3.27
CA LEU A 288 2.59 -10.39 3.84
C LEU A 288 2.77 -10.44 5.36
N VAL A 289 3.92 -9.99 5.88
CA VAL A 289 4.13 -9.81 7.32
C VAL A 289 3.12 -8.83 7.90
N TRP A 290 2.86 -7.70 7.22
CA TRP A 290 1.86 -6.74 7.66
C TRP A 290 0.46 -7.34 7.76
N ILE A 291 0.03 -8.07 6.72
CA ILE A 291 -1.27 -8.73 6.73
C ILE A 291 -1.31 -9.80 7.82
N ASP A 292 -0.26 -10.60 8.00
CA ASP A 292 -0.19 -11.65 9.01
C ASP A 292 -0.28 -11.12 10.44
N VAL A 293 0.46 -10.03 10.72
CA VAL A 293 0.47 -9.38 12.03
C VAL A 293 -0.89 -8.73 12.34
N LEU A 294 -1.61 -8.20 11.34
CA LEU A 294 -2.90 -7.55 11.57
C LEU A 294 -4.13 -8.45 11.42
N ALA A 295 -4.03 -9.54 10.66
CA ALA A 295 -5.07 -10.54 10.50
C ALA A 295 -5.74 -10.96 11.82
N PRO A 296 -4.99 -11.23 12.91
CA PRO A 296 -5.51 -11.51 14.25
C PRO A 296 -6.66 -10.62 14.71
N LEU A 297 -6.62 -9.31 14.42
CA LEU A 297 -7.67 -8.36 14.82
C LEU A 297 -9.05 -8.70 14.25
N ALA A 298 -9.08 -9.33 13.08
CA ALA A 298 -10.31 -9.73 12.40
C ALA A 298 -10.64 -11.22 12.59
N THR A 299 -9.64 -12.06 12.89
CA THR A 299 -9.79 -13.53 12.90
C THR A 299 -9.75 -14.15 14.30
N GLY A 300 -9.23 -13.45 15.31
CA GLY A 300 -9.00 -14.00 16.65
C GLY A 300 -7.97 -15.12 16.68
N THR A 301 -7.02 -15.14 15.73
CA THR A 301 -5.92 -16.11 15.64
C THR A 301 -4.59 -15.43 15.90
N ALA A 302 -3.53 -16.15 16.25
CA ALA A 302 -2.17 -15.60 16.31
C ALA A 302 -1.54 -15.37 14.90
N PRO A 303 -0.56 -14.47 14.77
CA PRO A 303 0.32 -14.41 13.59
C PRO A 303 1.02 -15.76 13.35
N ARG A 304 1.29 -16.12 12.09
CA ARG A 304 1.86 -17.42 11.68
C ARG A 304 3.23 -17.32 11.02
N LEU A 305 3.59 -16.17 10.48
CA LEU A 305 4.90 -15.96 9.88
C LEU A 305 5.95 -15.71 10.98
N PRO A 306 7.21 -16.11 10.76
CA PRO A 306 8.31 -15.84 11.69
C PRO A 306 8.75 -14.36 11.60
N TYR A 307 7.83 -13.44 11.94
CA TYR A 307 8.03 -12.00 11.77
C TYR A 307 9.17 -11.46 12.62
N HIS A 308 9.43 -12.03 13.81
CA HIS A 308 10.60 -11.70 14.63
C HIS A 308 11.89 -11.91 13.85
N ASP A 309 12.11 -13.12 13.34
CA ASP A 309 13.35 -13.48 12.63
C ASP A 309 13.58 -12.58 11.40
N TRP A 310 12.51 -12.31 10.65
CA TRP A 310 12.60 -11.54 9.41
C TRP A 310 12.83 -10.04 9.67
N LEU A 311 12.18 -9.47 10.69
CA LEU A 311 12.27 -8.05 11.00
C LEU A 311 13.52 -7.70 11.82
N ASN A 312 13.96 -8.59 12.72
CA ASN A 312 15.20 -8.41 13.49
C ASN A 312 16.46 -8.57 12.63
N ALA A 313 16.40 -9.38 11.57
CA ALA A 313 17.51 -9.47 10.62
C ALA A 313 17.81 -8.14 9.90
N GLY A 314 16.91 -7.14 9.98
CA GLY A 314 17.11 -5.81 9.37
C GLY A 314 17.08 -5.80 7.84
N LYS A 315 16.82 -6.95 7.22
CA LYS A 315 16.78 -7.16 5.76
C LYS A 315 15.49 -6.62 5.11
N ILE A 316 14.43 -6.54 5.90
CA ILE A 316 13.13 -5.96 5.54
C ILE A 316 12.93 -4.68 6.35
N ASP A 317 12.55 -3.59 5.69
CA ASP A 317 12.29 -2.30 6.35
C ASP A 317 10.80 -1.94 6.22
N MET A 318 10.07 -2.14 7.31
CA MET A 318 8.64 -1.85 7.38
C MET A 318 8.33 -0.36 7.29
N SER A 319 9.27 0.53 7.60
CA SER A 319 9.04 1.97 7.56
C SER A 319 8.80 2.46 6.13
N ARG A 320 9.44 1.81 5.16
CA ARG A 320 9.32 2.14 3.74
C ARG A 320 8.08 1.58 3.08
N VAL A 321 7.47 0.53 3.63
CA VAL A 321 6.30 -0.13 3.05
C VAL A 321 5.02 0.28 3.77
N MET A 322 5.08 0.31 5.10
CA MET A 322 3.93 0.52 5.99
C MET A 322 4.00 1.82 6.81
N GLY A 323 5.11 2.57 6.75
CA GLY A 323 5.27 3.82 7.51
C GLY A 323 5.50 3.61 9.01
N CYS A 324 5.85 2.40 9.41
CA CYS A 324 6.05 1.98 10.81
C CYS A 324 7.40 1.27 10.95
N SER A 325 8.16 1.56 11.99
CA SER A 325 9.45 0.90 12.24
C SER A 325 9.29 -0.59 12.54
N ASN A 326 10.35 -1.36 12.32
CA ASN A 326 10.35 -2.80 12.59
C ASN A 326 10.05 -3.12 14.06
N CYS A 327 10.60 -2.35 15.01
CA CYS A 327 10.38 -2.57 16.44
C CYS A 327 8.91 -2.42 16.84
N ILE A 328 8.22 -1.40 16.31
CA ILE A 328 6.79 -1.21 16.56
C ILE A 328 5.98 -2.31 15.86
N MET A 329 6.37 -2.73 14.66
CA MET A 329 5.73 -3.86 13.99
C MET A 329 5.81 -5.15 14.80
N ILE A 330 6.99 -5.45 15.35
CA ILE A 330 7.22 -6.59 16.23
C ILE A 330 6.32 -6.49 17.47
N ALA A 331 6.26 -5.32 18.11
CA ALA A 331 5.39 -5.11 19.26
C ALA A 331 3.90 -5.32 18.92
N ILE A 332 3.44 -4.91 17.73
CA ILE A 332 2.08 -5.21 17.29
C ILE A 332 1.87 -6.73 17.12
N GLY A 333 2.84 -7.43 16.52
CA GLY A 333 2.80 -8.90 16.41
C GLY A 333 2.72 -9.58 17.78
N ASP A 334 3.52 -9.13 18.74
CA ASP A 334 3.54 -9.66 20.11
C ASP A 334 2.23 -9.38 20.84
N MET A 335 1.63 -8.20 20.67
CA MET A 335 0.29 -7.90 21.21
C MET A 335 -0.73 -8.91 20.69
N MET A 336 -0.70 -9.21 19.39
CA MET A 336 -1.65 -10.14 18.79
C MET A 336 -1.40 -11.60 19.20
N ALA A 337 -0.13 -11.99 19.37
CA ALA A 337 0.21 -13.32 19.87
C ALA A 337 -0.22 -13.49 21.33
N LEU A 338 0.05 -12.49 22.17
CA LEU A 338 -0.34 -12.48 23.58
C LEU A 338 -1.85 -12.53 23.77
N ASP A 339 -2.63 -11.79 22.98
CA ASP A 339 -4.10 -11.82 23.03
C ASP A 339 -4.64 -13.24 22.75
N SER A 340 -4.03 -13.97 21.81
CA SER A 340 -4.38 -15.36 21.52
C SER A 340 -4.04 -16.33 22.65
N GLU A 341 -3.05 -16.02 23.48
CA GLU A 341 -2.58 -16.87 24.59
C GLU A 341 -3.14 -16.45 25.96
N ALA A 342 -3.73 -15.26 26.06
CA ALA A 342 -4.18 -14.64 27.32
C ALA A 342 -5.13 -15.51 28.15
N ILE A 343 -5.92 -16.37 27.50
CA ILE A 343 -6.84 -17.31 28.17
C ILE A 343 -6.08 -18.43 28.90
N THR A 344 -4.87 -18.77 28.45
CA THR A 344 -4.05 -19.88 28.96
C THR A 344 -3.00 -19.45 29.98
N LEU A 345 -2.63 -18.17 29.99
CA LEU A 345 -1.66 -17.60 30.90
C LEU A 345 -2.29 -17.32 32.28
N ASP A 346 -1.49 -17.46 33.34
CA ASP A 346 -1.91 -16.94 34.64
C ASP A 346 -1.83 -15.40 34.67
N ASN A 347 -2.55 -14.79 35.61
CA ASN A 347 -2.68 -13.33 35.67
C ASN A 347 -1.34 -12.60 35.94
N GLU A 348 -0.37 -13.26 36.58
CA GLU A 348 0.92 -12.65 36.88
C GLU A 348 1.80 -12.64 35.63
N ALA A 349 1.89 -13.78 34.94
CA ALA A 349 2.61 -13.92 33.68
C ALA A 349 2.03 -12.98 32.60
N LEU A 350 0.70 -12.89 32.51
CA LEU A 350 0.04 -11.97 31.58
C LEU A 350 0.37 -10.51 31.90
N ARG A 351 0.40 -10.11 33.18
CA ARG A 351 0.76 -8.74 33.57
C ARG A 351 2.20 -8.41 33.22
N ILE A 352 3.14 -9.31 33.50
CA ILE A 352 4.56 -9.13 33.17
C ILE A 352 4.73 -8.96 31.65
N ALA A 353 4.08 -9.81 30.84
CA ALA A 353 4.16 -9.72 29.39
C ALA A 353 3.56 -8.40 28.84
N ILE A 354 2.49 -7.88 29.46
CA ILE A 354 1.91 -6.58 29.10
C ILE A 354 2.89 -5.44 29.45
N ASP A 355 3.48 -5.47 30.65
CA ASP A 355 4.40 -4.43 31.11
C ASP A 355 5.67 -4.37 30.22
N GLU A 356 6.25 -5.52 29.87
CA GLU A 356 7.38 -5.62 28.94
C GLU A 356 7.04 -5.08 27.54
N LEU A 357 5.81 -5.31 27.09
CA LEU A 357 5.34 -4.85 25.79
C LEU A 357 5.10 -3.34 25.78
N GLU A 358 4.55 -2.79 26.85
CA GLU A 358 4.39 -1.34 27.03
C GLU A 358 5.75 -0.63 27.03
N GLU A 359 6.74 -1.17 27.74
CA GLU A 359 8.10 -0.65 27.75
C GLU A 359 8.73 -0.66 26.34
N ARG A 360 8.63 -1.77 25.60
CA ARG A 360 9.14 -1.87 24.22
C ARG A 360 8.47 -0.89 23.27
N ILE A 361 7.16 -0.67 23.41
CA ILE A 361 6.43 0.33 22.61
C ILE A 361 6.92 1.74 22.94
N HIS A 362 7.08 2.08 24.22
CA HIS A 362 7.60 3.40 24.63
C HIS A 362 9.00 3.65 24.07
N ASN A 363 9.92 2.70 24.29
CA ASN A 363 11.29 2.77 23.79
C ASN A 363 11.33 2.88 22.25
N GLY A 364 10.48 2.12 21.55
CA GLY A 364 10.38 2.17 20.09
C GLY A 364 9.84 3.52 19.57
N ILE A 365 8.91 4.14 20.28
CA ILE A 365 8.38 5.47 19.93
C ILE A 365 9.44 6.55 20.19
N GLU A 366 10.12 6.51 21.34
CA GLU A 366 11.21 7.46 21.66
C GLU A 366 12.33 7.37 20.64
N ALA A 367 12.79 6.15 20.33
CA ALA A 367 13.79 5.93 19.29
C ALA A 367 13.34 6.51 17.93
N ALA A 368 12.08 6.31 17.53
CA ALA A 368 11.57 6.85 16.27
C ALA A 368 11.43 8.38 16.24
N LEU A 369 11.25 9.02 17.40
CA LEU A 369 11.20 10.48 17.54
C LEU A 369 12.60 11.11 17.55
N ASP A 370 13.58 10.39 18.10
CA ASP A 370 14.98 10.79 18.10
C ASP A 370 15.69 10.49 16.76
N ASP A 371 15.20 9.49 15.98
CA ASP A 371 15.76 9.05 14.70
C ASP A 371 15.45 9.98 13.51
N GLY A 372 15.96 11.21 13.59
CA GLY A 372 16.67 11.80 12.45
C GLY A 372 17.98 11.08 12.11
N SER A 373 18.37 10.01 12.83
CA SER A 373 19.67 9.33 12.72
C SER A 373 19.70 7.91 13.30
N THR A 374 19.11 6.94 12.59
CA THR A 374 19.35 5.47 12.67
C THR A 374 19.92 4.84 13.96
N VAL A 375 19.12 3.94 14.55
CA VAL A 375 19.37 2.50 14.88
C VAL A 375 18.70 2.19 16.21
N CYS A 376 17.70 1.30 16.17
CA CYS A 376 17.08 0.72 17.36
C CYS A 376 18.14 -0.09 18.14
N VAL A 377 18.65 0.47 19.23
CA VAL A 377 19.51 -0.25 20.17
C VAL A 377 18.60 -1.22 20.93
N ILE A 378 18.78 -2.51 20.65
CA ILE A 378 18.16 -3.58 21.42
C ILE A 378 18.82 -3.57 22.81
N LEU A 379 18.06 -3.19 23.84
CA LEU A 379 18.41 -3.50 25.23
C LEU A 379 18.11 -4.99 25.47
N ARG A 380 19.19 -5.78 25.32
CA ARG A 380 19.65 -7.02 26.00
C ARG A 380 18.67 -7.82 26.89
N ASP A 381 18.75 -9.15 27.01
CA ASP A 381 19.91 -10.04 27.29
C ASP A 381 19.83 -11.41 26.58
#